data_AF-A0A484ZSJ0-F1
#
_entry.id   AF-A0A484ZSJ0-F1
#
_cell.length_a   1.000
_cell.length_b   1.000
_cell.length_c   1.000
_cell.angle_alpha   90.00
_cell.angle_beta   90.00
_cell.angle_gamma   90.00
#
_symmetry.space_group_name_H-M   'P 1'
#
loop_
_entity.id
_entity.type
_entity.pdbx_description
1 polymer ?
#
loop_
_entity_poly.entity_id
_entity_poly.type
_entity_poly.pdbx_seq_one_letter_code
_entity_poly.pdbx_strand_id
1 'polypeptide(L)' 'MDYVFHLSDLLEVERLQTLQDNLSKAMGIALVVVDAEGIPVTKPSVFHRSALLPVKIR' A
#
# COMPACT_ATOMS: atom_id res chain seq x y z
N MET A 1 8.29 -24.40 15.92
CA MET A 1 8.58 -23.89 14.58
C MET A 1 7.82 -22.60 14.45
N ASP A 2 8.52 -21.47 14.48
CA ASP A 2 7.91 -20.16 14.28
C ASP A 2 7.75 -19.95 12.77
N TYR A 3 6.50 -19.91 12.31
CA TYR A 3 6.19 -19.63 10.91
C TYR A 3 6.13 -18.10 10.72
N VAL A 4 7.05 -17.57 9.92
CA VAL A 4 6.96 -16.18 9.44
C VAL A 4 6.06 -16.18 8.22
N PHE A 5 4.88 -15.59 8.34
CA PHE A 5 3.95 -15.40 7.23
C PHE A 5 4.17 -14.01 6.63
N HIS A 6 4.39 -13.92 5.33
CA HIS A 6 4.38 -12.64 4.64
C HIS A 6 2.94 -12.27 4.28
N LEU A 7 2.64 -10.97 4.21
CA LEU A 7 1.29 -10.48 3.89
C LEU A 7 0.79 -11.02 2.54
N SER A 8 1.70 -11.20 1.58
CA SER A 8 1.45 -11.82 0.28
C SER A 8 1.00 -13.28 0.35
N ASP A 9 1.32 -13.99 1.43
CA ASP A 9 0.98 -15.41 1.61
C ASP A 9 -0.46 -15.59 2.11
N LEU A 10 -1.03 -14.55 2.73
CA LEU A 10 -2.36 -14.57 3.35
C LEU A 10 -3.39 -13.76 2.55
N LEU A 11 -2.93 -12.75 1.81
CA LEU A 11 -3.77 -11.81 1.10
C LEU A 11 -3.19 -11.50 -0.28
N GLU A 12 -4.06 -11.51 -1.27
CA GLU A 12 -3.72 -11.15 -2.64
C GLU A 12 -3.38 -9.65 -2.70
N VAL A 13 -2.14 -9.34 -3.08
CA VAL A 13 -1.62 -7.96 -3.11
C VAL A 13 -2.47 -7.04 -3.99
N GLU A 14 -3.06 -7.57 -5.07
CA GLU A 14 -3.97 -6.83 -5.95
C GLU A 14 -5.26 -6.38 -5.25
N ARG A 15 -5.76 -7.17 -4.29
CA ARG A 15 -6.94 -6.78 -3.50
C ARG A 15 -6.60 -5.67 -2.53
N LEU A 16 -5.40 -5.68 -1.96
CA LEU A 16 -4.90 -4.60 -1.11
C LEU A 16 -4.71 -3.31 -1.91
N GLN A 17 -4.17 -3.41 -3.13
CA GLN A 17 -4.06 -2.28 -4.06
C GLN A 17 -5.45 -1.69 -4.37
N THR A 18 -6.42 -2.54 -4.70
CA THR A 18 -7.79 -2.13 -5.02
C THR A 18 -8.47 -1.42 -3.85
N LEU A 19 -8.33 -1.95 -2.63
CA LEU A 19 -8.86 -1.32 -1.42
C LEU A 19 -8.23 0.05 -1.20
N GLN A 20 -6.91 0.14 -1.31
CA GLN A 20 -6.17 1.38 -1.19
C GLN A 20 -6.65 2.43 -2.20
N ASP A 21 -6.80 2.05 -3.47
CA ASP A 21 -7.19 2.98 -4.53
C ASP A 21 -8.61 3.51 -4.31
N ASN A 22 -9.51 2.65 -3.83
CA ASN A 22 -10.88 3.03 -3.50
C ASN A 22 -10.94 4.01 -2.31
N LEU A 23 -10.17 3.74 -1.24
CA LEU A 23 -10.06 4.64 -0.10
C LEU A 23 -9.44 5.98 -0.49
N SER A 24 -8.35 5.94 -1.27
CA SER A 24 -7.67 7.12 -1.79
C SER A 24 -8.61 8.00 -2.59
N LYS A 25 -9.41 7.41 -3.48
CA LYS A 25 -10.40 8.12 -4.30
C LYS A 25 -11.55 8.69 -3.47
N ALA A 26 -12.04 7.95 -2.49
CA ALA A 26 -13.15 8.39 -1.64
C ALA A 26 -12.76 9.54 -0.70
N MET A 27 -11.55 9.49 -0.16
CA MET A 27 -11.06 10.47 0.82
C MET A 27 -10.29 11.62 0.19
N GLY A 28 -9.86 11.50 -1.07
CA GLY A 28 -9.03 12.51 -1.74
C GLY A 28 -7.61 12.61 -1.19
N ILE A 29 -7.09 11.53 -0.59
CA ILE A 29 -5.74 11.45 -0.02
C ILE A 29 -4.90 10.40 -0.76
N ALA A 30 -3.60 10.62 -0.88
CA ALA A 30 -2.67 9.58 -1.35
C ALA A 30 -2.29 8.67 -0.18
N LEU A 31 -2.28 7.35 -0.41
CA LEU A 31 -1.91 6.37 0.61
C LEU A 31 -1.13 5.20 -0.01
N VAL A 32 -0.37 4.50 0.83
CA VAL A 32 0.41 3.30 0.46
C VAL A 32 0.35 2.30 1.61
N VAL A 33 0.17 1.01 1.30
CA VAL A 33 0.20 -0.08 2.27
C VAL A 33 1.63 -0.58 2.39
N VAL A 34 2.11 -0.70 3.62
CA VAL A 34 3.45 -1.18 3.96
C VAL A 34 3.37 -2.41 4.86
N ASP A 35 4.43 -3.20 4.89
CA ASP A 35 4.60 -4.29 5.85
C ASP A 35 5.07 -3.78 7.23
N ALA A 36 5.36 -4.71 8.13
CA ALA A 36 5.80 -4.42 9.49
C ALA A 36 7.15 -3.68 9.57
N GLU A 37 7.96 -3.73 8.51
CA GLU A 37 9.25 -3.03 8.42
C GLU A 37 9.12 -1.68 7.69
N GLY A 38 7.91 -1.29 7.29
CA GLY A 38 7.64 -0.07 6.56
C GLY A 38 7.96 -0.18 5.06
N ILE A 39 8.17 -1.39 4.54
CA ILE A 39 8.43 -1.62 3.13
C ILE A 39 7.09 -1.64 2.37
N PRO A 40 6.93 -0.85 1.29
CA PRO A 40 5.71 -0.84 0.50
C PRO A 40 5.38 -2.20 -0.10
N VAL A 41 4.16 -2.67 0.16
CA VAL A 41 3.59 -3.89 -0.42
C VAL A 41 2.72 -3.54 -1.63
N THR A 42 2.11 -2.35 -1.64
CA THR A 42 1.34 -1.80 -2.77
C THR A 42 2.08 -0.66 -3.46
N LYS A 43 1.70 -0.36 -4.70
CA LYS A 43 2.14 0.85 -5.40
C LYS A 43 1.39 2.05 -4.83
N PRO A 44 1.99 3.24 -4.71
CA PRO A 44 1.30 4.44 -4.20
C PRO A 44 0.03 4.75 -5.01
N SER A 45 -1.06 5.11 -4.33
CA SER A 45 -2.29 5.53 -5.02
C SER A 45 -2.07 6.91 -5.65
N VAL A 46 -2.10 6.97 -6.99
CA VAL A 46 -1.79 8.19 -7.73
C VAL A 46 -3.08 8.98 -7.94
N PHE A 47 -3.37 9.96 -7.08
CA PHE A 47 -4.52 10.84 -7.28
C PHE A 47 -4.30 11.83 -8.44
N HIS A 48 -3.05 12.21 -8.75
CA HIS A 48 -2.66 13.06 -9.90
C HIS A 48 -1.22 12.77 -10.35
N ARG A 49 -0.92 13.03 -11.64
CA ARG A 49 0.29 12.65 -12.40
C ARG A 49 1.66 13.10 -11.82
N SER A 50 1.69 13.88 -10.74
CA SER A 50 2.89 14.42 -10.10
C SER A 50 3.21 13.83 -8.72
N ALA A 51 2.44 12.87 -8.22
CA ALA A 51 2.59 12.34 -6.84
C ALA A 51 3.73 11.33 -6.63
N LEU A 52 4.71 11.23 -7.54
CA LEU A 52 5.89 10.36 -7.40
C LEU A 52 6.96 10.94 -6.46
N LEU A 53 6.57 11.69 -5.42
CA LEU A 53 7.49 11.97 -4.33
C LEU A 53 7.59 10.71 -3.46
N PRO A 54 8.79 10.26 -3.09
CA PRO A 54 8.93 9.13 -2.18
C PRO A 54 8.21 9.47 -0.88
N VAL A 55 7.11 8.77 -0.62
CA VAL A 55 6.40 8.85 0.66
C VAL A 55 7.35 8.25 1.69
N LYS A 56 8.12 9.13 2.34
CA LYS A 56 9.03 8.78 3.42
C LYS A 56 8.18 8.62 4.68
N ILE A 57 7.69 7.41 4.93
CA ILE A 57 7.08 7.09 6.22
C ILE A 57 8.20 7.20 7.26
N ARG A 58 8.12 8.22 8.12
CA ARG A 58 9.02 8.42 9.26
C ARG A 58 8.44 7.75 10.49
#